data_AF-A0A358AX88-F1
#
_entry.id   AF-A0A358AX88-F1
#
_cell.length_a   1.000
_cell.length_b   1.000
_cell.length_c   1.000
_cell.angle_alpha   90.00
_cell.angle_beta   90.00
_cell.angle_gamma   90.00
#
_symmetry.space_group_name_H-M   'P 1'
#
loop_
_entity.id
_entity.type
_entity.pdbx_description
1 polymer ?
#
loop_
_entity_poly.entity_id
_entity_poly.type
_entity_poly.pdbx_seq_one_letter_code
_entity_poly.pdbx_strand_id
1 'polypeptide(L)' 'VLEAMKMEHTLTAARDGVVAEVLVAPGSQVEAGAALILLAEEEVAA' A
#
# COMPACT_ATOMS: atom_id res chain seq x y z
N VAL A 1 -4.08 -7.72 1.40
CA VAL A 1 -3.74 -8.26 2.74
C VAL A 1 -2.30 -8.69 2.72
N LEU A 2 -1.60 -8.55 3.84
CA LEU A 2 -0.26 -9.11 4.02
C LEU A 2 -0.34 -10.36 4.88
N GLU A 3 0.48 -11.35 4.58
CA GLU A 3 0.67 -12.50 5.46
C GLU A 3 2.00 -12.33 6.18
N ALA A 4 1.97 -12.34 7.51
CA ALA A 4 3.17 -12.38 8.34
C ALA A 4 2.96 -13.33 9.51
N MET A 5 3.95 -14.17 9.80
CA MET A 5 3.90 -15.11 10.93
C MET A 5 2.63 -16.00 10.97
N LYS A 6 2.17 -16.47 9.79
CA LYS A 6 0.94 -17.28 9.59
C LYS A 6 -0.37 -16.53 9.90
N MET A 7 -0.30 -15.21 9.95
CA MET A 7 -1.45 -14.35 10.21
C MET A 7 -1.65 -13.40 9.05
N GLU A 8 -2.92 -13.16 8.72
CA GLU A 8 -3.30 -12.13 7.76
C GLU A 8 -3.44 -10.77 8.45
N HIS A 9 -2.93 -9.74 7.79
CA HIS A 9 -3.01 -8.36 8.21
C HIS A 9 -3.65 -7.53 7.10
N THR A 10 -4.76 -6.88 7.44
CA THR A 10 -5.40 -5.90 6.56
C THR A 10 -4.72 -4.55 6.78
N LEU A 11 -4.09 -4.04 5.73
CA LEU A 11 -3.61 -2.67 5.68
C LEU A 11 -4.74 -1.78 5.18
N THR A 12 -4.95 -0.65 5.84
CA THR A 12 -5.87 0.40 5.41
C THR A 12 -5.07 1.54 4.80
N ALA A 13 -5.72 2.32 3.93
CA ALA A 13 -5.09 3.51 3.38
C ALA A 13 -4.79 4.52 4.50
N ALA A 14 -3.65 5.20 4.39
CA ALA A 14 -3.25 6.23 5.35
C ALA A 14 -4.03 7.55 5.18
N ARG A 15 -4.56 7.79 3.97
CA ARG A 15 -5.42 8.92 3.61
C ARG A 15 -6.34 8.53 2.45
N ASP A 16 -7.35 9.34 2.19
CA ASP A 16 -8.13 9.27 0.96
C ASP A 16 -7.28 9.65 -0.26
N GLY A 17 -7.61 9.09 -1.42
CA GLY A 17 -6.89 9.37 -2.67
C GLY A 17 -7.12 8.32 -3.75
N VAL A 18 -6.40 8.50 -4.86
CA VAL A 18 -6.40 7.57 -6.01
C VAL A 18 -5.08 6.81 -6.02
N VAL A 19 -5.12 5.49 -6.24
CA VAL A 19 -3.91 4.69 -6.44
C VAL A 19 -3.28 5.07 -7.78
N ALA A 20 -2.07 5.62 -7.75
CA ALA A 20 -1.30 5.93 -8.94
C ALA A 20 -0.58 4.69 -9.48
N GLU A 21 -0.01 3.88 -8.59
CA GLU A 21 0.77 2.70 -8.96
C GLU A 21 0.71 1.62 -7.87
N VAL A 22 0.77 0.36 -8.28
CA VAL A 22 0.93 -0.80 -7.39
C VAL A 22 2.34 -1.36 -7.59
N LEU A 23 3.15 -1.32 -6.53
CA LEU A 23 4.58 -1.65 -6.59
C LEU A 23 4.88 -3.14 -6.37
N VAL A 24 3.86 -3.94 -6.04
CA VAL A 24 4.01 -5.34 -5.66
C VAL A 24 2.98 -6.21 -6.36
N ALA A 25 3.34 -7.48 -6.59
CA ALA A 25 2.40 -8.50 -7.08
C ALA A 25 1.95 -9.41 -5.93
N PRO A 26 0.79 -10.07 -6.03
CA PRO A 26 0.36 -11.10 -5.08
C PRO A 26 1.45 -12.17 -4.87
N GLY A 27 1.70 -12.52 -3.61
CA GLY A 27 2.74 -13.50 -3.23
C GLY A 27 4.17 -12.95 -3.16
N SER A 28 4.39 -11.67 -3.50
CA SER A 28 5.70 -11.03 -3.34
C SER A 28 6.09 -10.95 -1.85
N GLN A 29 7.34 -11.25 -1.54
CA GLN A 29 7.92 -11.01 -0.21
C GLN A 29 8.26 -9.52 -0.07
N VAL A 30 7.96 -8.93 1.08
CA VAL A 30 8.17 -7.51 1.37
C VAL A 30 8.78 -7.34 2.76
N GLU A 31 9.67 -6.37 2.90
CA GLU A 31 10.31 -6.01 4.18
C GLU A 31 9.46 -4.99 4.95
N ALA A 32 9.74 -4.85 6.24
CA ALA A 32 9.10 -3.83 7.07
C ALA A 32 9.38 -2.42 6.51
N GLY A 33 8.32 -1.64 6.29
CA GLY A 33 8.41 -0.29 5.74
C GLY A 33 8.50 -0.21 4.21
N ALA A 34 8.44 -1.33 3.50
CA ALA A 34 8.36 -1.32 2.04
C ALA A 34 7.10 -0.58 1.55
N ALA A 35 7.26 0.26 0.54
CA ALA A 35 6.13 0.89 -0.15
C ALA A 35 5.41 -0.17 -1.01
N LEU A 36 4.10 -0.31 -0.82
CA LEU A 36 3.28 -1.29 -1.56
C LEU A 36 2.49 -0.65 -2.71
N ILE A 37 2.05 0.59 -2.51
CA ILE A 37 1.32 1.39 -3.49
C ILE A 37 1.82 2.83 -3.44
N LEU A 38 1.71 3.54 -4.56
CA LEU A 38 1.74 4.99 -4.57
C LEU A 38 0.31 5.53 -4.68
N LEU A 39 0.00 6.52 -3.85
CA LEU A 39 -1.16 7.36 -4.05
C LEU A 39 -0.78 8.54 -4.95
N ALA A 40 -1.68 8.94 -5.84
CA ALA A 40 -1.53 10.15 -6.63
C ALA A 40 -1.33 11.36 -5.72
N GLU A 41 -0.57 12.34 -6.20
CA GLU A 41 -0.40 13.61 -5.49
C GLU A 41 -1.78 14.21 -5.19
N GLU A 42 -1.93 14.70 -3.96
CA GLU A 42 -3.15 15.37 -3.56
C GLU A 42 -3.15 16.75 -4.21
N GLU A 43 -4.01 16.95 -5.20
CA GLU A 43 -4.19 18.26 -5.80
C GLU A 43 -4.83 19.16 -4.74
N VAL A 44 -4.00 19.94 -4.06
CA VAL A 44 -4.47 20.93 -3.09
C VAL A 44 -5.14 22.02 -3.89
N ALA A 45 -6.48 22.01 -3.91
CA ALA A 45 -7.26 23.10 -4.48
C ALA A 45 -6.85 24.40 -3.79
N ALA A 46 -6.23 25.30 -4.57
CA ALA A 46 -5.73 26.59 -4.14
C ALA A 46 -6.86 27.59 -3.83
#